data_AF-A0A257Y4R0-F1
#
_entry.id   AF-A0A257Y4R0-F1
#
_cell.length_a   1.000
_cell.length_b   1.000
_cell.length_c   1.000
_cell.angle_alpha   90.00
_cell.angle_beta   90.00
_cell.angle_gamma   90.00
#
_symmetry.space_group_name_H-M   'P 1'
#
loop_
_entity.id
_entity.type
_entity.pdbx_description
1 polymer ?
#
loop_
_entity_poly.entity_id
_entity_poly.type
_entity_poly.pdbx_seq_one_letter_code
_entity_poly.pdbx_strand_id
1 'polypeptide(L)'
;MKGIRLPVPLRLYRGVTSAAALLTPAWLGYRVREGKEDPARLPERRGIASAARPRGPLIWVHGASVGEIVSVLPLIERLAGRGYGILLTSGTLTSSRIAARRAHPSVIHQFMPLDAHRFVGRFLDHWKPDLVLLAESE
;
A
#
# COMPACT_ATOMS: atom_id res chain seq x y z
N MET A 1 5.71 -0.41 25.76
CA MET A 1 6.96 -0.62 24.99
C MET A 1 7.91 0.53 25.32
N LYS A 2 9.08 0.26 25.92
CA LYS A 2 10.07 1.29 26.26
C LYS A 2 10.45 2.04 24.97
N GLY A 3 10.39 3.38 25.01
CA GLY A 3 10.68 4.22 23.85
C GLY A 3 12.11 4.00 23.39
N ILE A 4 12.27 3.28 22.28
CA ILE A 4 13.56 3.11 21.61
C ILE A 4 14.02 4.50 21.20
N ARG A 5 15.09 5.01 21.84
CA ARG A 5 15.71 6.26 21.42
C ARG A 5 16.37 6.01 20.07
N LEU A 6 15.82 6.62 19.03
CA LEU A 6 16.38 6.48 17.69
C LEU A 6 17.77 7.15 17.62
N PRO A 7 18.77 6.45 17.07
CA PRO A 7 20.06 7.04 16.70
C PRO A 7 19.88 8.34 15.91
N VAL A 8 20.80 9.28 16.09
CA VAL A 8 20.80 10.57 15.38
C VAL A 8 20.63 10.42 13.86
N PRO A 9 21.30 9.46 13.18
CA PRO A 9 21.11 9.25 11.74
C PRO A 9 19.67 8.91 11.36
N LEU A 10 18.99 8.06 12.15
CA LEU A 10 17.59 7.68 11.89
C LEU A 10 16.62 8.83 12.19
N ARG A 11 16.93 9.68 13.17
CA ARG A 11 16.17 10.92 13.42
C ARG A 11 16.30 11.91 12.27
N LEU A 12 17.52 12.09 11.76
CA LEU A 12 17.78 12.96 10.61
C LEU A 12 17.09 12.43 9.36
N TYR A 13 17.22 11.13 9.08
CA TYR A 13 16.53 10.45 7.99
C TYR A 13 15.01 10.62 8.06
N ARG A 14 14.40 10.43 9.24
CA ARG A 14 12.97 10.70 9.45
C ARG A 14 12.60 12.16 9.23
N GLY A 15 13.45 13.10 9.65
CA GLY A 15 13.24 14.53 9.41
C GLY A 15 13.26 14.88 7.92
N VAL A 16 14.27 14.39 7.20
CA VAL A 16 14.43 14.62 5.75
C VAL A 16 13.28 14.00 4.95
N THR A 17 12.93 12.74 5.21
CA THR A 17 11.80 12.08 4.51
C THR A 17 10.46 12.74 4.83
N SER A 18 10.27 13.24 6.06
CA SER A 18 9.09 14.02 6.42
C SER A 18 9.03 15.38 5.73
N ALA A 19 10.17 16.06 5.57
CA ALA A 19 10.25 17.32 4.83
C ALA A 19 10.04 17.10 3.32
N ALA A 20 10.60 16.03 2.75
CA ALA A 20 10.38 15.63 1.36
C ALA A 20 8.89 15.35 1.06
N ALA A 21 8.10 14.94 2.06
CA ALA A 21 6.66 14.77 1.91
C ALA A 21 5.93 16.08 1.53
N LEU A 22 6.50 17.26 1.80
CA LEU A 22 5.95 18.55 1.36
C LEU A 22 6.00 18.71 -0.17
N LEU A 23 6.95 18.06 -0.84
CA LEU A 23 7.07 18.05 -2.31
C LEU A 23 6.15 17.01 -2.96
N THR A 24 5.49 16.15 -2.17
CA THR A 24 4.61 15.08 -2.67
C THR A 24 3.49 15.58 -3.58
N PRO A 25 2.75 16.67 -3.28
CA PRO A 25 1.70 17.15 -4.17
C PRO A 25 2.22 17.55 -5.56
N ALA A 26 3.37 18.23 -5.62
CA ALA A 26 4.01 18.63 -6.87
C ALA A 26 4.47 17.41 -7.68
N TRP A 27 5.15 16.46 -7.02
CA TRP A 27 5.62 15.24 -7.66
C TRP A 27 4.48 14.35 -8.16
N LEU A 28 3.43 14.15 -7.37
CA LEU A 28 2.23 13.42 -7.81
C LEU A 28 1.52 14.15 -8.96
N GLY A 29 1.47 15.48 -8.93
CA GLY A 29 0.92 16.28 -10.03
C GLY A 29 1.66 16.07 -11.34
N TYR A 30 3.00 16.02 -11.29
CA TYR A 30 3.82 15.66 -12.44
C TYR A 30 3.53 14.23 -12.93
N ARG A 31 3.49 13.25 -12.03
CA ARG A 31 3.20 11.85 -12.39
C ARG A 31 1.80 11.63 -12.98
N VAL A 32 0.81 12.40 -12.53
CA VAL A 32 -0.53 12.39 -13.13
C VAL A 32 -0.48 12.89 -14.57
N ARG A 33 0.23 13.99 -14.85
CA ARG A 33 0.40 14.51 -16.22
C ARG A 33 1.08 13.49 -17.14
N GLU A 34 2.01 12.72 -16.60
CA GLU A 34 2.69 11.62 -17.29
C GLU A 34 1.83 10.35 -17.44
N GLY A 35 0.59 10.34 -16.94
CA GLY A 35 -0.29 9.16 -16.98
C GLY A 35 0.19 8.00 -16.10
N LYS A 36 1.04 8.26 -15.11
CA LYS A 36 1.66 7.25 -14.22
C LYS A 36 0.91 7.07 -12.90
N GLU A 37 -0.11 7.88 -12.64
CA GLU A 37 -0.93 7.87 -11.43
C GLU A 37 -2.42 8.07 -11.76
N ASP A 38 -3.28 7.63 -10.86
CA ASP A 38 -4.73 7.81 -10.94
C ASP A 38 -5.12 9.06 -10.12
N PRO A 39 -5.62 10.14 -10.76
CA PRO A 39 -6.00 11.38 -10.07
C PRO A 39 -7.00 11.16 -8.94
N ALA A 40 -7.96 10.24 -9.12
CA ALA A 40 -9.02 9.98 -8.14
C ALA A 40 -8.49 9.25 -6.91
N ARG A 41 -7.38 8.52 -7.06
CA ARG A 41 -6.78 7.68 -6.01
C ARG A 41 -5.49 8.23 -5.42
N LEU A 42 -5.12 9.47 -5.75
CA LEU A 42 -3.98 10.17 -5.14
C LEU A 42 -3.99 10.19 -3.59
N PRO A 43 -5.14 10.28 -2.89
CA PRO A 43 -5.15 10.18 -1.43
C PRO A 43 -4.51 8.88 -0.90
N GLU A 44 -4.63 7.77 -1.62
CA GLU A 44 -4.05 6.48 -1.25
C GLU A 44 -2.52 6.54 -1.17
N ARG A 45 -1.88 7.28 -2.08
CA ARG A 45 -0.42 7.54 -2.06
C ARG A 45 0.03 8.28 -0.81
N ARG A 46 -0.88 8.98 -0.13
CA ARG A 46 -0.62 9.69 1.13
C ARG A 46 -1.09 8.90 2.37
N GLY A 47 -1.40 7.61 2.18
CA GLY A 47 -1.88 6.70 3.23
C GLY A 47 -3.34 6.91 3.62
N ILE A 48 -4.13 7.63 2.81
CA ILE A 48 -5.56 7.84 3.07
C ILE A 48 -6.32 6.74 2.35
N ALA A 49 -6.93 5.84 3.13
CA ALA A 49 -7.64 4.70 2.58
C ALA A 49 -8.95 5.12 1.89
N SER A 50 -9.26 4.44 0.78
CA SER A 50 -10.49 4.61 0.01
C SER A 50 -11.64 3.71 0.49
N ALA A 51 -11.36 2.78 1.41
CA ALA A 51 -12.34 1.87 1.97
C ALA A 51 -12.15 1.68 3.49
N ALA A 52 -13.23 1.34 4.19
CA ALA A 52 -13.17 1.00 5.60
C ALA A 52 -12.43 -0.33 5.82
N ARG A 53 -11.71 -0.45 6.94
CA ARG A 53 -11.09 -1.71 7.36
C ARG A 53 -12.19 -2.75 7.62
N PRO A 54 -12.15 -3.95 7.01
CA PRO A 54 -13.10 -5.00 7.32
C PRO A 54 -12.95 -5.46 8.78
N ARG A 55 -14.04 -6.02 9.33
CA ARG A 55 -14.02 -6.65 10.66
C ARG A 55 -13.26 -7.98 10.60
N GLY A 56 -12.64 -8.36 11.72
CA GLY A 56 -11.88 -9.60 11.83
C GLY A 56 -10.43 -9.49 11.35
N PRO A 57 -9.76 -10.65 11.12
CA PRO A 57 -8.37 -10.70 10.68
C PRO A 57 -8.21 -10.19 9.25
N LEU A 58 -7.20 -9.34 9.05
CA LEU A 58 -6.85 -8.75 7.77
C LEU A 58 -5.44 -9.16 7.35
N ILE A 59 -5.33 -9.76 6.17
CA ILE A 59 -4.05 -10.10 5.55
C ILE A 59 -3.72 -9.02 4.51
N TRP A 60 -2.58 -8.37 4.70
CA TRP A 60 -2.02 -7.43 3.73
C TRP A 60 -1.08 -8.17 2.77
N VAL A 61 -1.38 -8.14 1.48
CA VAL A 61 -0.54 -8.70 0.42
C VAL A 61 0.01 -7.55 -0.43
N HIS A 62 1.31 -7.57 -0.71
CA HIS A 62 1.96 -6.60 -1.60
C HIS A 62 2.57 -7.28 -2.82
N GLY A 63 2.30 -6.73 -4.01
CA GLY A 63 3.03 -7.05 -5.24
C GLY A 63 3.43 -5.77 -5.96
N ALA A 64 4.73 -5.59 -6.19
CA ALA A 64 5.30 -4.41 -6.82
C ALA A 64 5.13 -4.43 -8.35
N SER A 65 5.12 -5.61 -8.96
CA SER A 65 5.02 -5.84 -10.41
C SER A 65 3.73 -6.53 -10.83
N VAL A 66 3.50 -6.66 -12.14
CA VAL A 66 2.36 -7.43 -12.67
C VAL A 66 2.54 -8.93 -12.40
N GLY A 67 3.78 -9.44 -12.56
CA GLY A 67 4.09 -10.85 -12.35
C GLY A 67 3.83 -11.29 -10.92
N GLU A 68 4.27 -10.48 -9.95
CA GLU A 68 4.06 -10.71 -8.52
C GLU A 68 2.58 -10.66 -8.15
N ILE A 69 1.80 -9.70 -8.67
CA ILE A 69 0.36 -9.67 -8.43
C ILE A 69 -0.27 -10.96 -8.95
N VAL A 70 0.03 -11.36 -10.20
CA VAL A 70 -0.55 -12.55 -10.81
C VAL A 70 -0.16 -13.83 -10.05
N SER A 71 1.07 -13.92 -9.54
CA SER A 71 1.54 -15.10 -8.81
C SER A 71 0.83 -15.28 -7.46
N VAL A 72 0.46 -14.19 -6.78
CA VAL A 72 -0.24 -14.27 -5.48
C VAL A 72 -1.75 -14.42 -5.58
N LEU A 73 -2.38 -14.20 -6.74
CA LEU A 73 -3.84 -14.29 -6.88
C LEU A 73 -4.43 -15.64 -6.42
N PRO A 74 -3.88 -16.82 -6.78
CA PRO A 74 -4.45 -18.10 -6.33
C PRO A 74 -4.38 -18.29 -4.82
N LEU A 75 -3.35 -17.74 -4.17
CA LEU A 75 -3.23 -17.75 -2.71
C LEU A 75 -4.27 -16.82 -2.08
N ILE A 76 -4.41 -15.61 -2.62
CA ILE A 76 -5.42 -14.63 -2.17
C ILE A 76 -6.82 -15.22 -2.24
N GLU A 77 -7.18 -15.90 -3.34
CA GLU A 77 -8.49 -16.54 -3.51
C GLU A 77 -8.77 -17.59 -2.43
N ARG A 78 -7.79 -18.45 -2.13
CA ARG A 78 -7.92 -19.48 -1.09
C ARG A 78 -8.06 -18.88 0.30
N LEU A 79 -7.35 -17.78 0.59
CA LEU A 79 -7.45 -17.09 1.87
C LEU A 79 -8.78 -16.35 2.01
N ALA A 80 -9.21 -15.65 0.97
CA ALA A 80 -10.52 -14.99 0.91
C ALA A 80 -11.65 -16.01 1.09
N GLY A 81 -11.57 -17.18 0.45
CA GLY A 81 -12.55 -18.27 0.59
C GLY A 81 -12.63 -18.88 2.00
N ARG A 82 -11.60 -18.69 2.83
CA ARG A 82 -11.60 -19.06 4.26
C ARG A 82 -12.18 -17.97 5.17
N GLY A 83 -12.65 -16.85 4.60
CA GLY A 83 -13.25 -15.74 5.33
C GLY A 83 -12.27 -14.69 5.83
N TYR A 84 -11.00 -14.73 5.42
CA TYR A 84 -10.04 -13.68 5.76
C TYR A 84 -10.29 -12.41 4.94
N GLY A 85 -10.20 -11.25 5.59
CA GLY A 85 -10.14 -9.97 4.88
C GLY A 85 -8.80 -9.86 4.14
N ILE A 86 -8.81 -9.43 2.89
CA ILE A 86 -7.60 -9.25 2.09
C ILE A 86 -7.46 -7.79 1.66
N LEU A 87 -6.32 -7.20 1.99
CA LEU A 87 -5.85 -5.93 1.42
C LEU A 87 -4.71 -6.23 0.45
N LEU A 88 -4.96 -6.05 -0.85
CA LEU A 88 -3.94 -6.14 -1.88
C LEU A 88 -3.39 -4.75 -2.20
N THR A 89 -2.07 -4.62 -2.22
CA THR A 89 -1.40 -3.37 -2.59
C THR A 89 -0.49 -3.54 -3.79
N SER A 90 -0.42 -2.49 -4.61
CA SER A 90 0.52 -2.41 -5.72
C SER A 90 1.08 -1.00 -5.94
N GLY A 91 2.20 -0.92 -6.65
CA GLY A 91 2.90 0.32 -6.92
C GLY A 91 2.50 1.03 -8.22
N THR A 92 1.91 0.32 -9.18
CA THR A 92 1.71 0.82 -10.56
C THR A 92 0.27 0.74 -11.02
N LEU A 93 -0.12 1.62 -11.96
CA LEU A 93 -1.45 1.57 -12.59
C LEU A 93 -1.71 0.24 -13.28
N THR A 94 -0.70 -0.32 -13.94
CA THR A 94 -0.80 -1.61 -14.64
C THR A 94 -1.13 -2.73 -13.66
N SER A 95 -0.37 -2.84 -12.57
CA SER A 95 -0.63 -3.81 -11.50
C SER A 95 -2.02 -3.62 -10.89
N SER A 96 -2.44 -2.38 -10.62
CA SER A 96 -3.77 -2.09 -10.10
C SER A 96 -4.89 -2.50 -11.04
N ARG A 97 -4.73 -2.31 -12.36
CA ARG A 97 -5.72 -2.74 -13.36
C ARG A 97 -5.82 -4.26 -13.43
N ILE A 98 -4.69 -4.95 -13.33
CA ILE A 98 -4.66 -6.43 -13.29
C ILE A 98 -5.35 -6.93 -12.02
N ALA A 99 -5.03 -6.35 -10.87
CA ALA A 99 -5.69 -6.67 -9.61
C ALA A 99 -7.21 -6.46 -9.70
N ALA A 100 -7.67 -5.30 -10.19
CA ALA A 100 -9.10 -5.00 -10.31
C ALA A 100 -9.84 -5.96 -11.26
N ARG A 101 -9.16 -6.51 -12.28
CA ARG A 101 -9.76 -7.43 -13.26
C ARG A 101 -9.78 -8.88 -12.80
N ARG A 102 -8.80 -9.31 -12.02
CA ARG A 102 -8.55 -10.73 -11.72
C ARG A 102 -8.73 -11.11 -10.25
N ALA A 103 -8.66 -10.16 -9.33
CA ALA A 103 -8.82 -10.46 -7.91
C ALA A 103 -10.28 -10.81 -7.58
N HIS A 104 -10.44 -11.64 -6.55
CA HIS A 104 -11.74 -11.98 -6.00
C HIS A 104 -12.49 -10.70 -5.56
N PRO A 105 -13.83 -10.59 -5.75
CA PRO A 105 -14.58 -9.36 -5.46
C PRO A 105 -14.50 -8.85 -4.01
N SER A 106 -14.18 -9.74 -3.06
CA SER A 106 -14.00 -9.37 -1.65
C SER A 106 -12.63 -8.77 -1.33
N VAL A 107 -11.69 -8.75 -2.27
CA VAL A 107 -10.34 -8.21 -2.09
C VAL A 107 -10.39 -6.69 -2.23
N ILE A 108 -9.88 -6.00 -1.21
CA ILE A 108 -9.72 -4.55 -1.26
C ILE A 108 -8.38 -4.26 -1.91
N HIS A 109 -8.36 -3.51 -3.01
CA HIS A 109 -7.11 -3.02 -3.61
C HIS A 109 -6.84 -1.56 -3.23
N GLN A 110 -5.64 -1.28 -2.74
CA GLN A 110 -5.15 0.09 -2.52
C GLN A 110 -3.74 0.29 -3.10
N PHE A 111 -3.45 1.46 -3.65
CA PHE A 111 -2.06 1.81 -3.96
C PHE A 111 -1.22 1.87 -2.69
N MET A 112 0.02 1.36 -2.80
CA MET A 112 1.03 1.51 -1.75
C MET A 112 1.25 3.00 -1.47
N PRO A 113 1.25 3.44 -0.20
CA PRO A 113 1.61 4.81 0.15
C PRO A 113 3.06 5.09 -0.26
N LEU A 114 3.38 6.36 -0.50
CA LEU A 114 4.76 6.77 -0.65
C LEU A 114 5.50 6.60 0.68
N ASP A 115 6.80 6.33 0.58
CA ASP A 115 7.66 6.07 1.73
C ASP A 115 8.00 7.37 2.49
N ALA A 116 6.98 7.91 3.14
CA ALA A 116 7.07 8.98 4.09
C ALA A 116 6.43 8.52 5.39
N HIS A 117 7.11 8.80 6.50
CA HIS A 117 6.71 8.34 7.82
C HIS A 117 5.23 8.59 8.15
N ARG A 118 4.70 9.78 7.79
CA ARG A 118 3.29 10.14 8.02
C ARG A 118 2.31 9.34 7.16
N PHE A 119 2.69 9.00 5.93
CA PHE A 119 1.81 8.30 4.99
C PHE A 119 1.75 6.81 5.33
N VAL A 120 2.91 6.21 5.59
CA VAL A 120 2.99 4.83 6.07
C VAL A 120 2.31 4.69 7.44
N GLY A 121 2.51 5.66 8.34
CA GLY A 121 1.81 5.71 9.63
C GLY A 121 0.29 5.67 9.46
N ARG A 122 -0.29 6.58 8.66
CA ARG A 122 -1.74 6.59 8.37
C ARG A 122 -2.25 5.28 7.76
N PHE A 123 -1.48 4.71 6.83
CA PHE A 123 -1.82 3.44 6.20
C PHE A 123 -1.92 2.32 7.24
N LEU A 124 -0.90 2.17 8.09
CA LEU A 124 -0.86 1.13 9.12
C LEU A 124 -1.88 1.39 10.23
N ASP A 125 -2.08 2.64 10.63
CA ASP A 125 -3.06 3.06 11.64
C ASP A 125 -4.49 2.76 11.20
N HIS A 126 -4.79 2.90 9.90
CA HIS A 126 -6.10 2.58 9.34
C HIS A 126 -6.29 1.07 9.16
N TRP A 127 -5.36 0.42 8.45
CA TRP A 127 -5.54 -0.97 8.04
C TRP A 127 -5.26 -1.98 9.14
N LYS A 128 -4.29 -1.74 10.03
CA LYS A 128 -3.91 -2.64 11.13
C LYS A 128 -3.92 -4.12 10.71
N PRO A 129 -3.07 -4.52 9.76
CA PRO A 129 -3.02 -5.89 9.26
C PRO A 129 -2.50 -6.85 10.33
N ASP A 130 -3.05 -8.06 10.36
CA ASP A 130 -2.68 -9.14 11.27
C ASP A 130 -1.55 -10.02 10.67
N LEU A 131 -1.43 -10.03 9.35
CA LEU A 131 -0.37 -10.71 8.60
C LEU A 131 0.02 -9.88 7.39
N VAL A 132 1.32 -9.87 7.06
CA VAL A 132 1.85 -9.24 5.85
C VAL A 132 2.52 -10.29 4.98
N LEU A 133 2.14 -10.34 3.71
CA LEU A 133 2.73 -11.18 2.68
C LEU A 133 3.33 -10.27 1.60
N LEU A 134 4.65 -10.31 1.46
CA LEU A 134 5.36 -9.58 0.42
C LEU A 134 5.71 -10.56 -0.70
N ALA A 135 5.25 -10.27 -1.91
CA ALA A 135 5.63 -11.02 -3.09
C ALA A 135 6.94 -10.44 -3.63
N GLU A 136 7.96 -11.28 -3.75
CA GLU A 136 9.23 -10.96 -4.39
C GLU A 136 9.44 -11.97 -5.51
N SER A 137 9.80 -11.50 -6.71
CA SER A 137 10.32 -12.34 -7.78
C SER A 137 11.85 -12.28 -7.82
N GLU A 138 12.52 -13.43 -7.96
CA GLU A 138 13.94 -13.54 -8.31
C GLU A 138 14.23 -13.09 -9.75
#